data_AF-K2DNQ2-F1
#
_entry.id   AF-K2DNQ2-F1
#
_cell.length_a   1.000
_cell.length_b   1.000
_cell.length_c   1.000
_cell.angle_alpha   90.00
_cell.angle_beta   90.00
_cell.angle_gamma   90.00
#
_symmetry.space_group_name_H-M   'P 1'
#
loop_
_entity.id
_entity.type
_entity.pdbx_description
1 polymer ?
#
loop_
_entity_poly.entity_id
_entity_poly.type
_entity_poly.pdbx_seq_one_letter_code
_entity_poly.pdbx_strand_id
1 'polypeptide(L)'
;MDVSSVDKNKQDALALVRLITDTVNIIAPGSLEAIVYGSATDPNVPGYPIVAITAALTRTHLEVFTWVINASGSEEPATLTAKDIRESVARALDNLRVR
;
A
#
# COMPACT_ATOMS: atom_id res chain seq x y z
N MET A 1 -22.60 -4.79 14.68
CA MET A 1 -21.24 -5.13 14.21
C MET A 1 -20.56 -5.91 15.31
N ASP A 2 -20.05 -7.09 14.99
CA ASP A 2 -19.30 -7.90 15.94
C ASP A 2 -17.94 -7.23 16.18
N VAL A 3 -17.66 -6.84 17.43
CA VAL A 3 -16.41 -6.16 17.79
C VAL A 3 -15.19 -6.98 17.36
N SER A 4 -15.30 -8.31 17.36
CA SER A 4 -14.23 -9.20 16.91
C SER A 4 -13.91 -9.04 15.41
N SER A 5 -14.91 -8.73 14.58
CA SER A 5 -14.72 -8.54 13.14
C SER A 5 -14.02 -7.21 12.82
N VAL A 6 -14.33 -6.15 13.56
CA VAL A 6 -13.72 -4.83 13.39
C VAL A 6 -12.23 -4.88 13.75
N ASP A 7 -11.90 -5.49 14.89
CA ASP A 7 -10.51 -5.59 15.33
C ASP A 7 -9.69 -6.48 14.39
N LYS A 8 -10.28 -7.58 13.88
CA LYS A 8 -9.64 -8.41 12.87
C LYS A 8 -9.36 -7.63 11.58
N ASN A 9 -10.36 -6.93 11.04
CA ASN A 9 -10.20 -6.14 9.81
C ASN A 9 -9.12 -5.07 9.95
N LYS A 10 -9.00 -4.43 11.13
CA LYS A 10 -7.90 -3.50 11.43
C LYS A 10 -6.54 -4.18 11.39
N GLN A 11 -6.40 -5.35 12.02
CA GLN A 11 -5.13 -6.08 11.99
C GLN A 11 -4.77 -6.52 10.57
N ASP A 12 -5.74 -6.99 9.80
CA ASP A 12 -5.55 -7.41 8.42
C ASP A 12 -5.16 -6.21 7.53
N ALA A 13 -5.76 -5.04 7.73
CA ALA A 13 -5.41 -3.81 7.02
C ALA A 13 -3.98 -3.34 7.36
N LEU A 14 -3.59 -3.40 8.63
CA LEU A 14 -2.22 -3.08 9.07
C LEU A 14 -1.20 -4.06 8.49
N ALA A 15 -1.51 -5.36 8.46
CA ALA A 15 -0.67 -6.37 7.85
C ALA A 15 -0.53 -6.14 6.35
N LEU A 16 -1.61 -5.75 5.66
CA LEU A 16 -1.58 -5.40 4.25
C LEU A 16 -0.71 -4.18 3.95
N VAL A 17 -0.81 -3.11 4.75
CA VAL A 17 0.04 -1.92 4.62
C VAL A 17 1.52 -2.30 4.70
N ARG A 18 1.89 -3.14 5.67
CA ARG A 18 3.26 -3.64 5.83
C ARG A 18 3.70 -4.50 4.66
N LEU A 19 2.85 -5.45 4.24
CA LEU A 19 3.14 -6.34 3.11
C LEU A 19 3.44 -5.55 1.84
N ILE A 20 2.63 -4.53 1.51
CA ILE A 20 2.85 -3.69 0.32
C ILE A 20 4.16 -2.92 0.45
N THR A 21 4.37 -2.24 1.57
CA THR A 21 5.57 -1.43 1.82
C THR A 21 6.84 -2.27 1.70
N ASP A 22 6.88 -3.42 2.38
CA ASP A 22 8.02 -4.32 2.37
C ASP A 22 8.24 -4.92 0.99
N THR A 23 7.17 -5.37 0.32
CA THR A 23 7.28 -5.96 -1.01
C THR A 23 7.85 -4.95 -2.00
N VAL A 24 7.32 -3.72 -2.06
CA VAL A 24 7.81 -2.67 -2.97
C VAL A 24 9.28 -2.38 -2.74
N ASN A 25 9.72 -2.24 -1.48
CA ASN A 25 11.11 -1.98 -1.15
C ASN A 25 12.05 -3.15 -1.49
N ILE A 26 11.54 -4.38 -1.60
CA ILE A 26 12.30 -5.58 -1.97
C ILE A 26 12.31 -5.85 -3.49
N ILE A 27 11.31 -5.39 -4.24
CA ILE A 27 11.18 -5.65 -5.70
C ILE A 27 12.42 -5.20 -6.46
N ALA A 28 12.85 -3.95 -6.23
CA ALA A 28 13.99 -3.36 -6.91
C ALA A 28 14.73 -2.43 -5.93
N PRO A 29 15.54 -2.99 -5.01
CA PRO A 29 16.18 -2.23 -3.95
C PRO A 29 17.01 -1.07 -4.52
N GLY A 30 16.74 0.14 -4.02
CA GLY A 30 17.43 1.38 -4.43
C GLY A 30 16.99 1.95 -5.79
N SER A 31 16.07 1.30 -6.51
CA SER A 31 15.46 1.81 -7.74
C SER A 31 14.00 2.19 -7.54
N LEU A 32 13.29 1.44 -6.70
CA LEU A 32 11.94 1.74 -6.24
C LEU A 32 11.94 1.93 -4.73
N GLU A 33 11.05 2.80 -4.27
CA GLU A 33 10.72 2.98 -2.87
C GLU A 33 9.21 3.03 -2.67
N ALA A 34 8.75 2.59 -1.50
CA ALA A 34 7.38 2.77 -1.05
C ALA A 34 7.26 4.09 -0.27
N ILE A 35 6.48 5.03 -0.80
CA ILE A 35 6.12 6.27 -0.12
C ILE A 35 4.76 6.09 0.53
N VAL A 36 4.66 6.33 1.84
CA VAL A 36 3.42 6.15 2.61
C VAL A 36 2.86 7.51 3.00
N TYR A 37 1.60 7.75 2.65
CA TYR A 37 0.80 8.91 3.04
C TYR A 37 -0.38 8.49 3.90
N GLY A 38 -0.76 9.35 4.85
CA GLY A 38 -1.84 9.05 5.80
C GLY A 38 -1.39 8.22 7.00
N SER A 39 -2.34 7.69 7.74
CA SER A 39 -2.06 6.88 8.93
C SER A 39 -3.18 5.88 9.18
N ALA A 40 -2.80 4.67 9.57
CA ALA A 40 -3.74 3.65 10.03
C ALA A 40 -4.04 3.76 11.53
N THR A 41 -3.21 4.47 12.30
CA THR A 41 -3.23 4.41 13.78
C THR A 41 -3.32 5.77 14.47
N ASP A 42 -2.99 6.86 13.79
CA ASP A 42 -2.96 8.20 14.37
C ASP A 42 -4.06 9.10 13.76
N PRO A 43 -5.13 9.43 14.51
CA PRO A 43 -6.21 10.29 14.03
C PRO A 43 -5.81 11.74 13.78
N ASN A 44 -4.63 12.17 14.23
CA ASN A 44 -4.13 13.53 14.02
C ASN A 44 -3.35 13.67 12.70
N VAL A 45 -3.05 12.57 12.01
CA VAL A 45 -2.37 12.60 10.71
C VAL A 45 -3.39 12.80 9.60
N PRO A 46 -3.21 13.81 8.71
CA PRO A 46 -4.07 13.99 7.55
C PRO A 46 -4.17 12.72 6.71
N GLY A 47 -5.40 12.28 6.45
CA GLY A 47 -5.68 11.04 5.73
C GLY A 47 -6.15 9.89 6.61
N TYR A 48 -6.04 9.95 7.94
CA TYR A 48 -6.57 8.89 8.81
C TYR A 48 -8.08 8.62 8.60
N PRO A 49 -8.53 7.35 8.62
CA PRO A 49 -7.76 6.09 8.81
C PRO A 49 -7.28 5.47 7.48
N ILE A 50 -7.20 6.27 6.42
CA ILE A 50 -6.80 5.84 5.09
C ILE A 50 -5.27 5.96 4.95
N VAL A 51 -4.67 4.93 4.37
CA VAL A 51 -3.26 4.88 4.02
C VAL A 51 -3.12 4.74 2.52
N ALA A 52 -2.43 5.67 1.89
CA ALA A 52 -2.01 5.56 0.51
C ALA A 52 -0.54 5.15 0.44
N ILE A 53 -0.23 4.11 -0.31
CA ILE A 53 1.13 3.60 -0.50
C ILE A 53 1.45 3.72 -1.98
N THR A 54 2.47 4.50 -2.31
CA THR A 54 2.88 4.75 -3.68
C THR A 54 4.24 4.11 -3.93
N ALA A 55 4.32 3.19 -4.88
CA ALA A 55 5.58 2.77 -5.45
C ALA A 55 6.09 3.88 -6.37
N ALA A 56 7.28 4.40 -6.13
CA ALA A 56 7.88 5.47 -6.91
C ALA A 56 9.34 5.17 -7.27
N LEU A 57 9.79 5.68 -8.41
CA LEU A 57 11.21 5.61 -8.79
C LEU A 57 12.04 6.54 -7.90
N THR A 58 13.02 6.00 -7.17
CA THR A 58 13.78 6.75 -6.15
C THR A 58 14.48 8.00 -6.71
N ARG A 59 14.94 7.98 -7.96
CA ARG A 59 15.70 9.11 -8.55
C ARG A 59 14.84 10.25 -9.06
N THR A 60 13.64 9.95 -9.53
CA THR A 60 12.76 10.92 -10.21
C THR A 60 11.51 11.23 -9.41
N HIS A 61 11.25 10.45 -8.35
CA HIS A 61 9.98 10.40 -7.64
C HIS A 61 8.78 10.22 -8.57
N LEU A 62 8.99 9.61 -9.73
CA LEU A 62 7.91 9.29 -10.65
C LEU A 62 7.07 8.19 -10.02
N GLU A 63 5.80 8.51 -9.78
CA GLU A 63 4.82 7.55 -9.27
C GLU A 63 4.55 6.46 -10.31
N VAL A 64 4.67 5.21 -9.87
CA VAL A 64 4.44 4.02 -10.69
C VAL A 64 3.03 3.51 -10.43
N PHE A 65 2.70 3.27 -9.17
CA PHE A 65 1.42 2.71 -8.78
C PHE A 65 1.09 3.10 -7.33
N THR A 66 -0.19 3.34 -7.04
CA THR A 66 -0.67 3.70 -5.70
C THR A 66 -1.75 2.73 -5.25
N TRP A 67 -1.58 2.15 -4.06
CA TRP A 67 -2.61 1.42 -3.33
C TRP A 67 -3.24 2.31 -2.27
N VAL A 68 -4.55 2.20 -2.08
CA VAL A 68 -5.29 2.93 -1.04
C VAL A 68 -5.97 1.91 -0.13
N ILE A 69 -5.69 1.97 1.16
CA ILE A 69 -6.18 1.03 2.17
C ILE A 69 -6.92 1.81 3.25
N ASN A 70 -8.17 1.42 3.51
CA ASN A 70 -8.93 1.92 4.65
C ASN A 70 -8.66 1.04 5.88
N ALA A 71 -8.00 1.60 6.90
CA ALA A 71 -7.67 0.88 8.13
C ALA A 71 -8.68 1.13 9.27
N SER A 72 -9.88 1.64 8.97
CA SER A 72 -10.94 1.84 9.99
C SER A 72 -11.46 0.54 10.60
N GLY A 73 -11.32 -0.58 9.88
CA GLY A 73 -11.93 -1.88 10.22
C GLY A 73 -13.41 -1.99 9.87
N SER A 74 -14.02 -0.95 9.28
CA SER A 74 -15.43 -0.98 8.86
C SER A 74 -15.68 -1.92 7.68
N GLU A 75 -14.63 -2.20 6.91
CA GLU A 75 -14.64 -3.07 5.74
C GLU A 75 -13.47 -4.05 5.80
N GLU A 76 -13.65 -5.21 5.16
CA GLU A 76 -12.58 -6.19 4.99
C GLU A 76 -11.56 -5.63 3.98
N PRO A 77 -10.26 -5.64 4.30
CA PRO A 77 -9.23 -5.16 3.39
C PRO A 77 -9.09 -6.09 2.18
N ALA A 78 -8.62 -5.53 1.06
CA ALA A 78 -8.35 -6.33 -0.14
C ALA A 78 -7.32 -7.44 0.15
N THR A 79 -7.59 -8.64 -0.34
CA THR A 79 -6.61 -9.73 -0.26
C THR A 79 -5.56 -9.54 -1.37
N LEU A 80 -4.37 -9.08 -1.01
CA LEU A 80 -3.23 -9.00 -1.92
C LEU A 80 -2.10 -9.91 -1.44
N THR A 81 -1.46 -10.59 -2.39
CA THR A 81 -0.22 -11.33 -2.16
C THR A 81 0.98 -10.53 -2.65
N ALA A 82 2.18 -10.92 -2.20
CA ALA A 82 3.44 -10.38 -2.75
C ALA A 82 3.58 -10.58 -4.27
N LYS A 83 2.89 -11.57 -4.85
CA LYS A 83 2.82 -11.76 -6.31
C LYS A 83 1.97 -10.68 -6.97
N ASP A 84 0.78 -10.41 -6.44
CA ASP A 84 -0.15 -9.40 -7.00
C ASP A 84 0.45 -7.99 -6.97
N ILE A 85 1.18 -7.67 -5.89
CA ILE A 85 1.89 -6.40 -5.72
C ILE A 85 2.98 -6.26 -6.78
N ARG A 86 3.80 -7.32 -6.98
CA ARG A 86 4.83 -7.37 -8.02
C ARG A 86 4.27 -7.19 -9.42
N GLU A 87 3.20 -7.88 -9.74
CA GLU A 87 2.55 -7.77 -11.04
C GLU A 87 1.98 -6.37 -11.27
N SER A 88 1.41 -5.74 -10.24
CA SER A 88 0.88 -4.38 -10.34
C SER A 88 1.99 -3.37 -10.66
N VAL A 89 3.14 -3.48 -9.99
CA VAL A 89 4.33 -2.66 -10.28
C VAL A 89 4.86 -2.93 -11.68
N ALA A 90 5.03 -4.20 -12.07
CA ALA A 90 5.56 -4.57 -13.38
C ALA A 90 4.68 -4.04 -14.52
N ARG A 91 3.35 -4.25 -14.43
CA ARG A 91 2.39 -3.71 -15.41
C ARG A 91 2.45 -2.19 -15.52
N ALA A 92 2.55 -1.50 -14.38
CA ALA A 92 2.65 -0.05 -14.37
C ALA A 92 3.96 0.47 -15.00
N LEU A 93 5.09 -0.18 -14.71
CA LEU A 93 6.37 0.15 -15.35
C LEU A 93 6.35 -0.10 -16.86
N ASP A 94 5.75 -1.20 -17.31
CA ASP A 94 5.63 -1.50 -18.74
C ASP A 94 4.79 -0.42 -19.45
N ASN A 95 3.71 0.05 -18.84
CA ASN A 95 2.90 1.15 -19.36
C ASN A 95 3.66 2.48 -19.44
N LEU A 96 4.65 2.71 -18.57
CA LEU A 96 5.51 3.90 -18.63
C LEU A 96 6.54 3.81 -19.76
N ARG A 97 7.01 2.61 -20.12
CA ARG A 97 8.01 2.40 -21.19
C ARG A 97 7.44 2.53 -22.60
N VAL A 98 6.13 2.35 -22.76
CA VAL A 98 5.42 2.46 -24.04
C VAL A 98 5.05 3.91 -24.38
N ARG A 99 5.26 4.84 -23.44
CA ARG A 99 5.09 6.29 -23.64
C ARG A 99 6.40 6.95 -24.04
#